data_AF-A0A836V9G9-F1
#
_entry.id   AF-A0A836V9G9-F1
#
_cell.length_a   1.000
_cell.length_b   1.000
_cell.length_c   1.000
_cell.angle_alpha   90.00
_cell.angle_beta   90.00
_cell.angle_gamma   90.00
#
_symmetry.space_group_name_H-M   'P 1'
#
loop_
_entity.id
_entity.type
_entity.pdbx_description
1 polymer ?
#
loop_
_entity_poly.entity_id
_entity_poly.type
_entity_poly.pdbx_seq_one_letter_code
_entity_poly.pdbx_strand_id
1 'polypeptide(L)'
;MRRNQKVSRILAFLLLPVVLTGCVDSRAVTVRRTKLFAHKHNVKTETHPKTPGEFHCAANQNTFWDFKFIPTLAVEKTKMIKEDNWYSITVKVKHVTVETSLPFDMWLPENASDSVIAHEDGHVRICKRFYRDAAHQARKCGLHILGREFVGEAKDEDTALKLAINAANGEMLQYYRAKIVEPADLASAAYDKLMADKSTKLSVDDAIEKAIADAR
;
A
#
# COMPACT_ATOMS: atom_id res chain seq x y z
N MET A 1 16.53 -63.75 42.64
CA MET A 1 16.79 -62.52 41.85
C MET A 1 15.49 -61.75 41.63
N ARG A 2 15.21 -60.71 42.41
CA ARG A 2 14.06 -59.80 42.22
C ARG A 2 14.62 -58.40 41.93
N ARG A 3 14.32 -57.84 40.75
CA ARG A 3 14.75 -56.51 40.30
C ARG A 3 13.79 -55.45 40.87
N ASN A 4 14.32 -54.55 41.70
CA ASN A 4 13.63 -53.35 42.17
C ASN A 4 13.59 -52.29 41.06
N GLN A 5 12.39 -51.96 40.59
CA GLN A 5 12.16 -50.91 39.60
C GLN A 5 11.81 -49.61 40.34
N LYS A 6 12.76 -48.67 40.39
CA LYS A 6 12.54 -47.33 40.96
C LYS A 6 11.73 -46.49 39.96
N VAL A 7 10.51 -46.13 40.34
CA VAL A 7 9.65 -45.22 39.59
C VAL A 7 10.08 -43.78 39.91
N SER A 8 10.74 -43.12 38.96
CA SER A 8 11.11 -41.71 39.06
C SER A 8 9.92 -40.84 38.67
N ARG A 9 9.38 -40.07 39.61
CA ARG A 9 8.28 -39.12 39.37
C ARG A 9 8.85 -37.85 38.73
N ILE A 10 8.61 -37.67 37.42
CA ILE A 10 8.91 -36.43 36.70
C ILE A 10 7.84 -35.40 37.10
N LEU A 11 8.26 -34.35 37.79
CA LEU A 11 7.44 -33.20 38.15
C LEU A 11 7.35 -32.28 36.92
N ALA A 12 6.25 -32.36 36.18
CA ALA A 12 5.98 -31.47 35.06
C ALA A 12 5.58 -30.08 35.58
N PHE A 13 6.52 -29.14 35.60
CA PHE A 13 6.23 -27.72 35.82
C PHE A 13 5.54 -27.15 34.57
N LEU A 14 4.22 -27.00 34.64
CA LEU A 14 3.44 -26.18 33.71
C LEU A 14 3.79 -24.70 33.92
N LEU A 15 4.80 -24.22 33.20
CA LEU A 15 5.05 -22.79 33.04
C LEU A 15 3.92 -22.21 32.18
N LEU A 16 2.91 -21.62 32.82
CA LEU A 16 1.96 -20.77 32.12
C LEU A 16 2.72 -19.58 31.50
N PRO A 17 2.70 -19.39 30.18
CA PRO A 17 3.22 -18.17 29.59
C PRO A 17 2.31 -17.02 30.04
N VAL A 18 2.82 -16.17 30.93
CA VAL A 18 2.21 -14.88 31.22
C VAL A 18 2.36 -14.04 29.95
N VAL A 19 1.34 -14.07 29.10
CA VAL A 19 1.26 -13.19 27.93
C VAL A 19 0.98 -11.79 28.47
N LEU A 20 2.03 -11.03 28.75
CA LEU A 20 1.95 -9.60 29.00
C LEU A 20 1.48 -8.93 27.70
N THR A 21 0.17 -8.79 27.52
CA THR A 21 -0.43 -7.97 26.49
C THR A 21 -0.18 -6.50 26.84
N GLY A 22 1.00 -6.00 26.48
CA GLY A 22 1.29 -4.58 26.56
C GLY A 22 0.23 -3.81 25.76
N CYS A 23 -0.51 -2.92 26.43
CA CYS A 23 -1.46 -2.05 25.77
C CYS A 23 -0.69 -1.17 24.76
N VAL A 24 -0.88 -1.42 23.47
CA VAL A 24 -0.35 -0.57 22.41
C VAL A 24 -1.19 0.69 22.35
N ASP A 25 -0.58 1.85 22.61
CA ASP A 25 -1.27 3.13 22.53
C ASP A 25 -1.64 3.43 21.07
N SER A 26 -2.90 3.20 20.71
CA SER A 26 -3.41 3.40 19.35
C SER A 26 -3.36 4.87 18.87
N ARG A 27 -3.07 5.83 19.76
CA ARG A 27 -2.77 7.23 19.42
C ARG A 27 -1.39 7.40 18.80
N ALA A 28 -0.55 6.37 18.83
CA ALA A 28 0.74 6.37 18.17
C ALA A 28 0.66 6.14 16.65
N VAL A 29 -0.55 6.05 16.08
CA VAL A 29 -0.78 6.01 14.62
C VAL A 29 -1.61 7.21 14.20
N THR A 30 -0.99 8.12 13.46
CA THR A 30 -1.63 9.30 12.87
C THR A 30 -1.80 9.08 11.36
N VAL A 31 -2.98 9.39 10.83
CA VAL A 31 -3.21 9.37 9.38
C VAL A 31 -3.74 10.72 8.92
N ARG A 32 -3.11 11.27 7.90
CA ARG A 32 -3.51 12.51 7.24
C ARG A 32 -3.96 12.19 5.83
N ARG A 33 -5.15 12.66 5.49
CA ARG A 33 -5.67 12.55 4.13
C ARG A 33 -5.53 13.90 3.45
N THR A 34 -4.69 13.94 2.43
CA THR A 34 -4.53 15.12 1.60
C THR A 34 -5.65 15.18 0.56
N LYS A 35 -5.96 16.40 0.11
CA LYS A 35 -7.01 16.67 -0.87
C LYS A 35 -6.75 15.91 -2.17
N LEU A 36 -7.83 15.52 -2.84
CA LEU A 36 -7.81 15.02 -4.20
C LEU A 36 -7.46 16.17 -5.15
N PHE A 37 -6.53 15.94 -6.07
CA PHE A 37 -6.18 16.88 -7.12
C PHE A 37 -6.37 16.18 -8.46
N ALA A 38 -7.04 16.85 -9.39
CA ALA A 38 -7.18 16.38 -10.76
C ALA A 38 -6.69 17.50 -11.67
N HIS A 39 -5.66 17.20 -12.45
CA HIS A 39 -5.13 18.09 -13.47
C HIS A 39 -5.61 17.58 -14.82
N LYS A 40 -6.23 18.48 -15.60
CA LYS A 40 -6.56 18.21 -17.00
C LYS A 40 -5.51 18.92 -17.84
N HIS A 41 -4.80 18.16 -18.64
CA HIS A 41 -3.75 18.62 -19.53
C HIS A 41 -4.23 18.58 -20.98
N ASN A 42 -3.84 19.57 -21.76
CA ASN A 42 -4.10 19.57 -23.20
C ASN A 42 -2.87 19.07 -23.96
N VAL A 43 -3.01 17.91 -24.60
CA VAL A 43 -1.92 17.23 -25.33
C VAL A 43 -1.33 18.05 -26.49
N LYS A 44 -2.04 19.09 -26.97
CA LYS A 44 -1.52 19.99 -28.02
C LYS A 44 -0.57 21.05 -27.45
N THR A 45 -0.82 21.53 -26.23
CA THR A 45 -0.15 22.70 -25.66
C THR A 45 0.87 22.33 -24.59
N GLU A 46 0.79 21.10 -24.07
CA GLU A 46 1.64 20.63 -22.98
C GLU A 46 2.40 19.37 -23.42
N THR A 47 3.68 19.30 -23.05
CA THR A 47 4.49 18.12 -23.28
C THR A 47 4.06 17.03 -22.30
N HIS A 48 3.51 15.94 -22.82
CA HIS A 48 3.23 14.75 -22.04
C HIS A 48 4.52 14.26 -21.35
N PRO A 49 4.48 13.86 -20.06
CA PRO A 49 5.68 13.50 -19.29
C PRO A 49 6.38 12.22 -19.78
N LYS A 50 5.76 11.46 -20.69
CA LYS A 50 6.36 10.32 -21.39
C LYS A 50 6.85 10.72 -22.77
N THR A 51 8.03 10.24 -23.16
CA THR A 51 8.60 10.44 -24.49
C THR A 51 7.71 9.85 -25.60
N PRO A 52 7.55 10.54 -26.74
CA PRO A 52 6.85 9.98 -27.89
C PRO A 52 7.46 8.63 -28.32
N GLY A 53 6.69 7.54 -28.20
CA GLY A 53 7.13 6.17 -28.47
C GLY A 53 6.97 5.20 -27.30
N GLU A 54 6.79 5.69 -26.07
CA GLU A 54 6.30 4.90 -24.93
C GLU A 54 4.76 4.89 -24.84
N PHE A 55 4.11 5.50 -25.84
CA PHE A 55 2.70 5.26 -26.10
C PHE A 55 2.56 3.79 -26.51
N HIS A 56 2.11 2.93 -25.60
CA HIS A 56 1.58 1.65 -26.04
C HIS A 56 0.43 1.93 -27.02
N CYS A 57 0.59 1.45 -28.24
CA CYS A 57 -0.14 1.79 -29.46
C CYS A 57 -1.60 1.29 -29.51
N ALA A 58 -2.33 1.37 -28.40
CA ALA A 58 -3.78 1.31 -28.38
C ALA A 58 -4.27 2.52 -27.58
N ALA A 59 -5.05 3.39 -28.24
CA ALA A 59 -5.68 4.65 -27.82
C ALA A 59 -6.25 4.84 -26.37
N ASN A 60 -5.68 4.32 -25.27
CA ASN A 60 -6.47 3.98 -24.08
C ASN A 60 -5.82 4.25 -22.68
N GLN A 61 -4.93 5.22 -22.48
CA GLN A 61 -4.50 5.61 -21.11
C GLN A 61 -4.33 7.13 -20.99
N ASN A 62 -5.41 7.88 -21.14
CA ASN A 62 -5.34 9.34 -20.96
C ASN A 62 -5.40 9.74 -19.49
N THR A 63 -5.85 8.88 -18.59
CA THR A 63 -5.88 9.14 -17.15
C THR A 63 -4.78 8.38 -16.42
N PHE A 64 -3.93 9.12 -15.71
CA PHE A 64 -2.95 8.60 -14.76
C PHE A 64 -3.43 8.86 -13.34
N TRP A 65 -3.23 7.89 -12.45
CA TRP A 65 -3.50 8.03 -11.02
C TRP A 65 -2.32 7.51 -10.22
N ASP A 66 -2.11 8.10 -9.04
CA ASP A 66 -1.12 7.62 -8.10
C ASP A 66 -1.67 7.68 -6.67
N PHE A 67 -1.85 6.52 -6.05
CA PHE A 67 -2.26 6.40 -4.66
C PHE A 67 -1.05 6.63 -3.75
N LYS A 68 -0.70 7.90 -3.54
CA LYS A 68 0.42 8.26 -2.66
C LYS A 68 0.17 7.72 -1.25
N PHE A 69 1.19 7.06 -0.73
CA PHE A 69 1.26 6.52 0.63
C PHE A 69 2.64 6.85 1.19
N ILE A 70 2.70 7.84 2.07
CA ILE A 70 3.95 8.40 2.58
C ILE A 70 4.03 8.11 4.08
N PRO A 71 4.63 6.99 4.50
CA PRO A 71 4.83 6.67 5.90
C PRO A 71 6.04 7.44 6.46
N THR A 72 5.91 7.90 7.70
CA THR A 72 6.99 8.44 8.54
C THR A 72 6.98 7.67 9.84
N LEU A 73 8.11 7.04 10.17
CA LEU A 73 8.25 6.17 11.34
C LEU A 73 9.15 6.83 12.38
N ALA A 74 8.69 6.90 13.62
CA ALA A 74 9.59 7.10 14.76
C ALA A 74 9.96 5.72 15.31
N VAL A 75 11.26 5.42 15.34
CA VAL A 75 11.78 4.12 15.76
C VAL A 75 12.76 4.27 16.92
N GLU A 76 12.81 3.24 17.75
CA GLU A 76 13.80 3.08 18.82
C GLU A 76 14.77 1.97 18.41
N LYS A 77 16.08 2.24 18.46
CA LYS A 77 17.09 1.19 18.25
C LYS A 77 17.11 0.30 19.50
N THR A 78 16.65 -0.94 19.39
CA THR A 78 16.56 -1.88 20.53
C THR A 78 17.77 -2.81 20.63
N LYS A 79 18.44 -3.07 19.50
CA LYS A 79 19.64 -3.91 19.46
C LYS A 79 20.59 -3.46 18.36
N MET A 80 21.88 -3.60 18.63
CA MET A 80 22.95 -3.49 17.64
C MET A 80 23.95 -4.61 17.89
N ILE A 81 24.29 -5.36 16.85
CA ILE A 81 25.41 -6.29 16.82
C ILE A 81 26.42 -5.74 15.81
N LYS A 82 27.69 -5.72 16.20
CA LYS A 82 28.82 -5.39 15.32
C LYS A 82 29.77 -6.59 15.30
N GLU A 83 29.98 -7.15 14.12
CA GLU A 83 30.90 -8.26 13.88
C GLU A 83 31.81 -7.88 12.71
N ASP A 84 33.10 -7.75 12.97
CA ASP A 84 34.10 -7.28 12.00
C ASP A 84 33.68 -5.98 11.28
N ASN A 85 33.31 -6.10 10.00
CA ASN A 85 32.86 -5.05 9.10
C ASN A 85 31.37 -5.19 8.75
N TRP A 86 30.57 -5.73 9.67
CA TRP A 86 29.14 -5.97 9.53
C TRP A 86 28.37 -5.43 10.74
N TYR A 87 27.24 -4.78 10.48
CA TYR A 87 26.31 -4.25 11.46
C TYR A 87 24.95 -4.92 11.25
N SER A 88 24.36 -5.43 12.33
CA SER A 88 22.96 -5.89 12.38
C SER A 88 22.22 -5.04 13.41
N ILE A 89 21.28 -4.22 12.94
CA ILE A 89 20.55 -3.26 13.77
C ILE A 89 19.08 -3.67 13.81
N THR A 90 18.55 -3.77 15.03
CA THR A 90 17.12 -3.97 15.29
C THR A 90 16.49 -2.66 15.75
N VAL A 91 15.38 -2.30 15.11
CA VAL A 91 14.57 -1.14 15.47
C VAL A 91 13.16 -1.55 15.84
N LYS A 92 12.60 -0.93 16.87
CA LYS A 92 11.20 -1.07 17.27
C LYS A 92 10.40 0.15 16.85
N VAL A 93 9.27 -0.05 16.19
CA VAL A 93 8.41 1.05 15.75
C VAL A 93 7.65 1.62 16.94
N LYS A 94 7.77 2.93 17.19
CA LYS A 94 7.15 3.63 18.33
C LYS A 94 6.03 4.57 17.93
N HIS A 95 6.13 5.17 16.74
CA HIS A 95 5.10 6.03 16.18
C HIS A 95 5.04 5.86 14.66
N VAL A 96 3.85 5.99 14.11
CA VAL A 96 3.59 5.94 12.68
C VAL A 96 2.75 7.13 12.28
N THR A 97 3.23 7.93 11.34
CA THR A 97 2.43 8.93 10.64
C THR A 97 2.32 8.50 9.18
N VAL A 98 1.11 8.51 8.63
CA VAL A 98 0.90 8.24 7.20
C VAL A 98 0.19 9.40 6.55
N GLU A 99 0.74 9.89 5.45
CA GLU A 99 0.03 10.82 4.56
C GLU A 99 -0.44 10.06 3.32
N THR A 100 -1.72 10.23 3.00
CA THR A 100 -2.34 9.63 1.81
C THR A 100 -2.81 10.73 0.86
N SER A 101 -2.60 10.54 -0.44
CA SER A 101 -3.14 11.41 -1.48
C SER A 101 -3.49 10.61 -2.74
N LEU A 102 -4.29 11.20 -3.61
CA LEU A 102 -4.62 10.64 -4.92
C LEU A 102 -4.66 11.77 -5.96
N PRO A 103 -3.49 12.16 -6.49
CA PRO A 103 -3.39 12.93 -7.71
C PRO A 103 -3.91 12.13 -8.92
N PHE A 104 -4.51 12.87 -9.85
CA PHE A 104 -4.90 12.42 -11.17
C PHE A 104 -4.39 13.39 -12.22
N ASP A 105 -3.87 12.86 -13.32
CA ASP A 105 -3.52 13.64 -14.50
C ASP A 105 -4.28 13.05 -15.69
N MET A 106 -5.14 13.87 -16.31
CA MET A 106 -5.96 13.48 -17.45
C MET A 106 -5.53 14.26 -18.68
N TRP A 107 -5.00 13.57 -19.68
CA TRP A 107 -4.41 14.11 -20.89
C TRP A 107 -5.38 13.96 -22.07
N LEU A 108 -6.19 14.99 -22.31
CA LEU A 108 -7.20 14.95 -23.36
C LEU A 108 -6.83 15.88 -24.53
N PRO A 109 -7.19 15.51 -25.77
CA PRO A 109 -7.23 16.49 -26.85
C PRO A 109 -8.29 17.56 -26.56
N GLU A 110 -8.01 18.79 -26.98
CA GLU A 110 -8.91 19.94 -26.84
C GLU A 110 -10.36 19.67 -27.29
N ASN A 111 -10.52 18.84 -28.33
CA ASN A 111 -11.81 18.46 -28.91
C ASN A 111 -12.14 16.98 -28.66
N ALA A 112 -11.76 16.44 -27.49
CA ALA A 112 -12.16 15.11 -27.08
C ALA A 112 -13.70 14.98 -27.14
N SER A 113 -14.20 13.87 -27.68
CA SER A 113 -15.64 13.64 -27.70
C SER A 113 -16.17 13.40 -26.29
N ASP A 114 -17.45 13.70 -26.06
CA ASP A 114 -18.10 13.47 -24.77
C ASP A 114 -17.97 12.02 -24.30
N SER A 115 -17.95 11.06 -25.24
CA SER A 115 -17.73 9.65 -24.93
C SER A 115 -16.33 9.36 -24.40
N VAL A 116 -15.30 10.03 -24.91
CA VAL A 116 -13.91 9.88 -24.41
C VAL A 116 -13.80 10.53 -23.04
N ILE A 117 -14.35 11.74 -22.87
CA ILE A 117 -14.35 12.44 -21.57
C ILE A 117 -15.05 11.59 -20.51
N ALA A 118 -16.23 11.05 -20.82
CA ALA A 118 -16.99 10.19 -19.91
C ALA A 118 -16.25 8.88 -19.59
N HIS A 119 -15.53 8.30 -20.58
CA HIS A 119 -14.71 7.12 -20.36
C HIS A 119 -13.61 7.40 -19.32
N GLU A 120 -12.84 8.47 -19.51
CA GLU A 120 -11.74 8.86 -18.62
C GLU A 120 -12.22 9.30 -17.22
N ASP A 121 -13.34 10.03 -17.14
CA ASP A 121 -13.98 10.36 -15.86
C ASP A 121 -14.44 9.09 -15.11
N GLY A 122 -14.71 7.99 -15.82
CA GLY A 122 -14.99 6.68 -15.25
C GLY A 122 -13.80 6.13 -14.44
N HIS A 123 -12.58 6.18 -14.98
CA HIS A 123 -11.36 5.79 -14.25
C HIS A 123 -11.16 6.63 -12.99
N VAL A 124 -11.39 7.94 -13.07
CA VAL A 124 -11.32 8.84 -11.91
C VAL A 124 -12.32 8.43 -10.82
N ARG A 125 -13.55 8.05 -11.21
CA ARG A 125 -14.59 7.61 -10.27
C ARG A 125 -14.25 6.29 -9.59
N ILE A 126 -13.72 5.32 -10.35
CA ILE A 126 -13.21 4.05 -9.81
C ILE A 126 -12.13 4.31 -8.76
N CYS A 127 -11.12 5.10 -9.09
CA CYS A 127 -10.03 5.39 -8.16
C CYS A 127 -10.51 6.14 -6.91
N LYS A 128 -11.40 7.13 -7.06
CA LYS A 128 -12.04 7.84 -5.93
C LYS A 128 -12.82 6.88 -5.03
N ARG A 129 -13.44 5.83 -5.59
CA ARG A 129 -14.17 4.82 -4.82
C ARG A 129 -13.25 4.06 -3.88
N PHE A 130 -12.12 3.54 -4.37
CA PHE A 130 -11.14 2.83 -3.53
C PHE A 130 -10.46 3.77 -2.53
N TYR A 131 -10.09 4.99 -2.96
CA TYR A 131 -9.45 5.97 -2.09
C TYR A 131 -10.33 6.50 -0.95
N ARG A 132 -11.65 6.29 -1.01
CA ARG A 132 -12.54 6.59 0.13
C ARG A 132 -12.14 5.82 1.39
N ASP A 133 -11.59 4.62 1.25
CA ASP A 133 -11.16 3.77 2.37
C ASP A 133 -9.64 3.89 2.66
N ALA A 134 -8.90 4.69 1.89
CA ALA A 134 -7.45 4.81 1.98
C ALA A 134 -6.96 5.15 3.40
N ALA A 135 -7.56 6.15 4.05
CA ALA A 135 -7.13 6.57 5.39
C ALA A 135 -7.34 5.46 6.44
N HIS A 136 -8.43 4.69 6.32
CA HIS A 136 -8.72 3.57 7.21
C HIS A 136 -7.73 2.42 7.00
N GLN A 137 -7.46 2.05 5.75
CA GLN A 137 -6.46 1.02 5.44
C GLN A 137 -5.06 1.45 5.84
N ALA A 138 -4.68 2.71 5.61
CA ALA A 138 -3.41 3.28 6.08
C ALA A 138 -3.24 3.18 7.60
N ARG A 139 -4.32 3.46 8.36
CA ARG A 139 -4.30 3.30 9.81
C ARG A 139 -4.10 1.84 10.22
N LYS A 140 -4.74 0.89 9.52
CA LYS A 140 -4.52 -0.54 9.74
C LYS A 140 -3.08 -0.94 9.47
N CYS A 141 -2.45 -0.44 8.40
CA CYS A 141 -1.02 -0.67 8.15
C CYS A 141 -0.17 -0.19 9.32
N GLY A 142 -0.39 1.03 9.80
CA GLY A 142 0.39 1.60 10.90
C GLY A 142 0.21 0.82 12.20
N LEU A 143 -1.02 0.42 12.54
CA LEU A 143 -1.30 -0.41 13.71
C LEU A 143 -0.65 -1.80 13.59
N HIS A 144 -0.58 -2.35 12.37
CA HIS A 144 0.00 -3.67 12.13
C HIS A 144 1.51 -3.73 12.42
N ILE A 145 2.24 -2.63 12.21
CA ILE A 145 3.69 -2.56 12.45
C ILE A 145 4.06 -1.95 13.80
N LEU A 146 3.13 -1.26 14.47
CA LEU A 146 3.40 -0.55 15.72
C LEU A 146 3.87 -1.51 16.82
N GLY A 147 5.00 -1.20 17.44
CA GLY A 147 5.62 -2.01 18.49
C GLY A 147 6.37 -3.25 18.00
N ARG A 148 6.36 -3.54 16.69
CA ARG A 148 7.15 -4.63 16.10
C ARG A 148 8.59 -4.21 15.87
N GLU A 149 9.45 -5.22 15.78
CA GLU A 149 10.86 -5.07 15.51
C GLU A 149 11.18 -5.42 14.06
N PHE A 150 12.13 -4.68 13.49
CA PHE A 150 12.63 -4.86 12.15
C PHE A 150 14.15 -4.85 12.19
N VAL A 151 14.77 -5.69 11.37
CA VAL A 151 16.22 -5.86 11.32
C VAL A 151 16.73 -5.39 9.96
N GLY A 152 17.84 -4.67 10.00
CA GLY A 152 18.60 -4.31 8.80
C GLY A 152 20.07 -4.59 9.02
N GLU A 153 20.72 -5.05 7.96
CA GLU A 153 22.09 -5.53 8.01
C GLU A 153 22.92 -4.94 6.88
N ALA A 154 24.09 -4.38 7.20
CA ALA A 154 24.97 -3.74 6.23
C ALA A 154 26.41 -3.65 6.74
N LYS A 155 27.32 -3.16 5.87
CA LYS A 155 28.73 -2.92 6.22
C LYS A 155 28.95 -1.69 7.09
N ASP A 156 27.96 -0.81 7.18
CA ASP A 156 27.98 0.40 7.99
C ASP A 156 26.67 0.55 8.77
N GLU A 157 26.77 1.24 9.90
CA GLU A 157 25.66 1.40 10.84
C GLU A 157 24.46 2.13 10.21
N ASP A 158 24.71 3.22 9.48
CA ASP A 158 23.67 4.07 8.90
C ASP A 158 22.85 3.31 7.85
N THR A 159 23.51 2.53 7.00
CA THR A 159 22.84 1.70 5.99
C THR A 159 22.05 0.58 6.65
N ALA A 160 22.60 -0.09 7.68
CA ALA A 160 21.87 -1.12 8.43
C ALA A 160 20.59 -0.54 9.07
N LEU A 161 20.68 0.66 9.66
CA LEU A 161 19.53 1.36 10.23
C LEU A 161 18.48 1.71 9.16
N LYS A 162 18.91 2.28 8.02
CA LYS A 162 18.02 2.59 6.90
C LYS A 162 17.33 1.34 6.36
N LEU A 163 18.03 0.23 6.25
CA LEU A 163 17.46 -1.04 5.81
C LEU A 163 16.39 -1.56 6.79
N ALA A 164 16.63 -1.44 8.10
CA ALA A 164 15.65 -1.83 9.12
C ALA A 164 14.36 -0.99 9.01
N ILE A 165 14.49 0.33 8.83
CA ILE A 165 13.36 1.24 8.62
C ILE A 165 12.65 0.95 7.30
N ASN A 166 13.41 0.70 6.22
CA ASN A 166 12.87 0.37 4.91
C ASN A 166 12.10 -0.95 4.91
N ALA A 167 12.53 -1.94 5.71
CA ALA A 167 11.77 -3.18 5.90
C ALA A 167 10.38 -2.89 6.51
N ALA A 168 10.31 -2.05 7.55
CA ALA A 168 9.04 -1.63 8.13
C ALA A 168 8.14 -0.86 7.15
N ASN A 169 8.72 0.07 6.38
CA ASN A 169 8.00 0.80 5.34
C ASN A 169 7.50 -0.12 4.22
N GLY A 170 8.32 -1.07 3.78
CA GLY A 170 7.98 -2.04 2.73
C GLY A 170 6.78 -2.89 3.11
N GLU A 171 6.71 -3.35 4.36
CA GLU A 171 5.58 -4.12 4.86
C GLU A 171 4.28 -3.29 4.87
N MET A 172 4.33 -2.05 5.35
CA MET A 172 3.16 -1.15 5.32
C MET A 172 2.68 -0.88 3.89
N LEU A 173 3.62 -0.62 2.97
CA LEU A 173 3.31 -0.31 1.58
C LEU A 173 2.70 -1.52 0.87
N GLN A 174 3.24 -2.72 1.07
CA GLN A 174 2.69 -3.95 0.50
C GLN A 174 1.24 -4.16 0.94
N TYR A 175 0.96 -4.01 2.24
CA TYR A 175 -0.40 -4.12 2.75
C TYR A 175 -1.33 -3.07 2.13
N TYR A 176 -0.89 -1.80 2.08
CA TYR A 176 -1.72 -0.71 1.53
C TYR A 176 -2.02 -0.93 0.04
N ARG A 177 -1.01 -1.34 -0.73
CA ARG A 177 -1.16 -1.65 -2.16
C ARG A 177 -2.18 -2.75 -2.41
N ALA A 178 -2.08 -3.86 -1.68
CA ALA A 178 -2.98 -4.99 -1.81
C ALA A 178 -4.45 -4.65 -1.45
N LYS A 179 -4.69 -3.61 -0.65
CA LYS A 179 -6.04 -3.20 -0.22
C LYS A 179 -6.64 -2.05 -1.01
N ILE A 180 -5.82 -1.22 -1.63
CA ILE A 180 -6.28 0.01 -2.28
C ILE A 180 -5.87 0.06 -3.74
N VAL A 181 -4.57 -0.12 -4.03
CA VAL A 181 -4.00 0.13 -5.36
C VAL A 181 -4.36 -1.01 -6.31
N GLU A 182 -4.05 -2.24 -5.94
CA GLU A 182 -4.27 -3.40 -6.81
C GLU A 182 -5.76 -3.59 -7.17
N PRO A 183 -6.71 -3.49 -6.22
CA PRO A 183 -8.14 -3.53 -6.56
C PRO A 183 -8.60 -2.39 -7.48
N ALA A 184 -8.03 -1.19 -7.34
CA ALA A 184 -8.34 -0.07 -8.23
C ALA A 184 -7.83 -0.33 -9.65
N ASP A 185 -6.59 -0.82 -9.79
CA ASP A 185 -6.00 -1.16 -11.08
C ASP A 185 -6.78 -2.29 -11.77
N LEU A 186 -7.19 -3.31 -11.01
CA LEU A 186 -8.03 -4.40 -11.51
C LEU A 186 -9.40 -3.91 -11.99
N ALA A 187 -10.05 -3.04 -11.22
CA ALA A 187 -11.34 -2.46 -11.60
C ALA A 187 -11.20 -1.58 -12.85
N SER A 188 -10.19 -0.72 -12.94
CA SER A 188 -9.94 0.09 -14.13
C SER A 188 -9.70 -0.78 -15.38
N ALA A 189 -8.89 -1.84 -15.26
CA ALA A 189 -8.67 -2.76 -16.38
C ALA A 189 -9.94 -3.54 -16.78
N ALA A 190 -10.81 -3.89 -15.82
CA ALA A 190 -12.10 -4.52 -16.11
C ALA A 190 -13.06 -3.54 -16.79
N TYR A 191 -13.08 -2.29 -16.36
CA TYR A 191 -13.87 -1.22 -16.96
C TYR A 191 -13.48 -0.98 -18.42
N ASP A 192 -12.18 -0.92 -18.74
CA ASP A 192 -11.71 -0.81 -20.14
C ASP A 192 -12.24 -1.94 -21.02
N LYS A 193 -12.22 -3.18 -20.52
CA LYS A 193 -12.74 -4.35 -21.25
C LYS A 193 -14.24 -4.25 -21.50
N LEU A 194 -15.01 -3.83 -20.48
CA LEU A 194 -16.46 -3.65 -20.59
C LEU A 194 -16.83 -2.56 -21.60
N MET A 195 -16.08 -1.46 -21.63
CA MET A 195 -16.32 -0.34 -22.54
C MET A 195 -15.83 -0.61 -23.97
N ALA A 196 -14.82 -1.47 -24.15
CA ALA A 196 -14.34 -1.87 -25.47
C ALA A 196 -15.26 -2.90 -26.17
N ASP A 197 -16.02 -3.68 -25.39
CA ASP A 197 -16.95 -4.66 -25.93
C ASP A 197 -18.24 -4.00 -26.43
N LYS A 198 -18.33 -3.82 -27.75
CA LYS A 198 -19.50 -3.23 -28.41
C LYS A 198 -20.78 -4.06 -28.28
N SER A 199 -20.69 -5.34 -27.90
CA SER A 199 -21.87 -6.18 -27.64
C SER A 199 -22.49 -5.89 -26.27
N THR A 200 -21.67 -5.38 -25.35
CA THR A 200 -22.06 -4.97 -24.01
C THR A 200 -22.73 -3.59 -24.08
N LYS A 201 -24.05 -3.54 -23.91
CA LYS A 201 -24.85 -2.29 -23.90
C LYS A 201 -24.90 -1.64 -22.50
N LEU A 202 -23.76 -1.58 -21.81
CA LEU A 202 -23.71 -0.95 -20.49
C LEU A 202 -23.55 0.55 -20.62
N SER A 203 -24.20 1.28 -19.71
CA SER A 203 -23.84 2.68 -19.46
C SER A 203 -22.46 2.75 -18.77
N VAL A 204 -21.81 3.91 -18.81
CA VAL A 204 -20.57 4.16 -18.06
C VAL A 204 -20.77 3.86 -16.57
N ASP A 205 -21.91 4.24 -15.99
CA ASP A 205 -22.22 4.01 -14.58
C ASP A 205 -22.31 2.52 -14.25
N ASP A 206 -23.04 1.76 -15.07
CA ASP A 206 -23.19 0.32 -14.87
C ASP A 206 -21.87 -0.43 -15.07
N ALA A 207 -21.05 0.01 -16.03
CA ALA A 207 -19.73 -0.56 -16.27
C ALA A 207 -18.78 -0.30 -15.10
N ILE A 208 -18.81 0.90 -14.49
CA ILE A 208 -18.03 1.23 -13.29
C ILE A 208 -18.43 0.33 -12.12
N GLU A 209 -19.73 0.24 -11.82
CA GLU A 209 -20.20 -0.56 -10.69
C GLU A 209 -19.89 -2.05 -10.89
N LYS A 210 -20.08 -2.57 -12.10
CA LYS A 210 -19.70 -3.94 -12.44
C LYS A 210 -18.21 -4.17 -12.28
N ALA A 211 -17.37 -3.28 -12.80
CA ALA A 211 -15.92 -3.40 -12.71
C ALA A 211 -15.41 -3.36 -11.25
N ILE A 212 -15.99 -2.50 -10.41
CA ILE A 212 -15.68 -2.45 -8.98
C ILE A 212 -16.11 -3.73 -8.25
N ALA A 213 -17.26 -4.31 -8.63
CA ALA A 213 -17.75 -5.54 -8.05
C ALA A 213 -16.85 -6.74 -8.38
N ASP A 214 -16.37 -6.81 -9.62
CA ASP A 214 -15.51 -7.90 -10.11
C ASP A 214 -14.07 -7.82 -9.56
N ALA A 215 -13.65 -6.67 -9.03
CA ALA A 215 -12.30 -6.44 -8.49
C ALA A 215 -12.15 -6.72 -6.97
N ARG A 216 -13.17 -7.32 -6.33
CA ARG A 216 -13.19 -7.65 -4.90
C ARG A 216 -12.91 -9.14 -4.66
#